data_AF-A0A1I0AGI2-F1
#
_entry.id   AF-A0A1I0AGI2-F1
#
_cell.length_a   1.000
_cell.length_b   1.000
_cell.length_c   1.000
_cell.angle_alpha   90.00
_cell.angle_beta   90.00
_cell.angle_gamma   90.00
#
_symmetry.space_group_name_H-M   'P 1'
#
loop_
_entity.id
_entity.type
_entity.pdbx_description
1 polymer ?
#
loop_
_entity_poly.entity_id
_entity_poly.type
_entity_poly.pdbx_seq_one_letter_code
_entity_poly.pdbx_strand_id
1 'polypeptide(L)'
;MEKYGELLLELKMMASAIGLNINDERFAAYSHYAERLLHKLDDREHNRMLPDKKLVHDIEELVVDFSNSINEYVEKHHDRLSEQLYTRALLTKGRVMSELFIEEHIMIREMAEKSAVFRAYLEEAGEPEISEEHVSGRRDVTEDPELCRKLRMYIVILNGMSHSMMDPANMAATEAQVVASIRNMGIRIPAAEQAVRNAAQTSAGERKYAVRYFTQSGNTRRIAEEIALELEVPALTVDHPLEETADVLFLCNSMYWGGADRHVIRFIEENADRIGKIVNVSTSALGRSTCVSVKAAAARAGVAVADNEFYCRGSFHLLHRGHPDEADLEAVRAFVKRVAE
;
A
#
# COMPACT_ATOMS: atom_id res chain seq x y z
N MET A 1 14.70 35.09 -8.50
CA MET A 1 15.24 34.71 -9.81
C MET A 1 16.63 34.14 -9.66
N GLU A 2 17.54 34.87 -9.00
CA GLU A 2 18.81 34.36 -8.46
C GLU A 2 18.70 32.94 -7.86
N LYS A 3 17.73 32.71 -6.96
CA LYS A 3 17.44 31.36 -6.39
C LYS A 3 17.21 30.25 -7.43
N TYR A 4 16.42 30.51 -8.49
CA TYR A 4 16.16 29.51 -9.53
C TYR A 4 17.39 29.23 -10.40
N GLY A 5 18.22 30.25 -10.62
CA GLY A 5 19.50 30.10 -11.32
C GLY A 5 20.49 29.23 -10.53
N GLU A 6 20.59 29.49 -9.23
CA GLU A 6 21.39 28.66 -8.30
C GLU A 6 20.89 27.21 -8.26
N LEU A 7 19.57 27.02 -8.21
CA LEU A 7 18.94 25.71 -8.17
C LEU A 7 19.26 24.86 -9.42
N LEU A 8 19.15 25.46 -10.61
CA LEU A 8 19.47 24.79 -11.88
C LEU A 8 20.96 24.43 -11.96
N LEU A 9 21.85 25.29 -11.45
CA LEU A 9 23.28 25.02 -11.41
C LEU A 9 23.59 23.87 -10.45
N GLU A 10 22.97 23.85 -9.28
CA GLU A 10 23.15 22.80 -8.28
C GLU A 10 22.68 21.43 -8.79
N LEU A 11 21.51 21.39 -9.43
CA LEU A 11 20.95 20.21 -10.10
C LEU A 11 21.91 19.67 -11.18
N LYS A 12 22.48 20.56 -12.00
CA LYS A 12 23.48 20.20 -13.02
C LYS A 12 24.74 19.58 -12.40
N MET A 13 25.27 20.19 -11.35
CA MET A 13 26.43 19.66 -10.62
C MET A 13 26.14 18.27 -10.03
N MET A 14 24.91 18.05 -9.55
CA MET A 14 24.53 16.80 -8.92
C MET A 14 24.40 15.64 -9.89
N ALA A 15 23.74 15.86 -11.03
CA ALA A 15 23.63 14.84 -12.04
C ALA A 15 25.02 14.38 -12.55
N SER A 16 25.94 15.34 -12.70
CA SER A 16 27.34 15.04 -12.97
C SER A 16 27.98 14.19 -11.86
N ALA A 17 27.65 14.44 -10.59
CA ALA A 17 28.21 13.73 -9.44
C ALA A 17 27.69 12.30 -9.30
N ILE A 18 26.40 12.04 -9.59
CA ILE A 18 25.80 10.70 -9.52
C ILE A 18 26.06 9.84 -10.77
N GLY A 19 26.85 10.34 -11.72
CA GLY A 19 27.17 9.60 -12.94
C GLY A 19 25.95 9.38 -13.84
N LEU A 20 24.92 10.25 -13.72
CA LEU A 20 23.90 10.40 -14.76
C LEU A 20 24.65 10.83 -16.02
N ASN A 21 24.92 9.84 -16.87
CA ASN A 21 25.78 10.05 -18.01
C ASN A 21 25.07 11.02 -18.96
N ILE A 22 25.80 12.04 -19.40
CA ILE A 22 25.39 13.08 -20.37
C ILE A 22 24.94 12.45 -21.72
N ASN A 23 25.09 11.14 -21.88
CA ASN A 23 24.63 10.35 -23.01
C ASN A 23 23.20 9.79 -22.86
N ASP A 24 22.50 9.98 -21.72
CA ASP A 24 21.05 9.83 -21.70
C ASP A 24 20.45 11.02 -22.45
N GLU A 25 19.88 10.78 -23.63
CA GLU A 25 19.36 11.83 -24.51
C GLU A 25 18.37 12.76 -23.80
N ARG A 26 17.63 12.25 -22.80
CA ARG A 26 16.74 13.07 -21.97
C ARG A 26 17.52 14.06 -21.12
N PHE A 27 18.61 13.62 -20.50
CA PHE A 27 19.43 14.46 -19.64
C PHE A 27 20.22 15.53 -20.42
N ALA A 28 20.76 15.17 -21.58
CA ALA A 28 21.39 16.13 -22.49
C ALA A 28 20.39 17.22 -22.93
N ALA A 29 19.15 16.84 -23.22
CA ALA A 29 18.08 17.78 -23.56
C ALA A 29 17.74 18.71 -22.38
N TYR A 30 17.64 18.18 -21.15
CA TYR A 30 17.41 19.00 -19.96
C TYR A 30 18.57 19.95 -19.66
N SER A 31 19.82 19.49 -19.73
CA SER A 31 20.99 20.35 -19.49
C SER A 31 21.06 21.49 -20.53
N HIS A 32 20.79 21.19 -21.80
CA HIS A 32 20.79 22.22 -22.84
C HIS A 32 19.59 23.17 -22.72
N TYR A 33 18.45 22.69 -22.25
CA TYR A 33 17.28 23.52 -21.96
C TYR A 33 17.51 24.42 -20.73
N ALA A 34 18.11 23.88 -19.67
CA ALA A 34 18.54 24.62 -18.48
C ALA A 34 19.51 25.75 -18.83
N GLU A 35 20.53 25.49 -19.66
CA GLU A 35 21.48 26.51 -20.12
C GLU A 35 20.79 27.64 -20.89
N ARG A 36 19.80 27.32 -21.74
CA ARG A 36 19.02 28.33 -22.46
C ARG A 36 18.16 29.17 -21.53
N LEU A 37 17.59 28.58 -20.48
CA LEU A 37 16.81 29.30 -19.48
C LEU A 37 17.71 30.18 -18.62
N LEU A 38 18.85 29.67 -18.16
CA LEU A 38 19.86 30.43 -17.41
C LEU A 38 20.34 31.65 -18.20
N HIS A 39 20.67 31.50 -19.48
CA HIS A 39 21.06 32.62 -20.33
C HIS A 39 19.96 33.67 -20.47
N LYS A 40 18.69 33.25 -20.62
CA LYS A 40 17.54 34.18 -20.67
C LYS A 40 17.32 34.91 -19.36
N LEU A 41 17.63 34.28 -18.22
CA LEU A 41 17.55 34.91 -16.91
C LEU A 41 18.65 35.97 -16.74
N ASP A 42 19.88 35.63 -17.09
CA ASP A 42 21.04 36.51 -17.01
C ASP A 42 20.87 37.76 -17.90
N ASP A 43 20.44 37.55 -19.16
CA ASP A 43 20.10 38.64 -20.10
C ASP A 43 19.01 39.58 -19.56
N ARG A 44 18.04 39.06 -18.79
CA ARG A 44 16.94 39.84 -18.23
C ARG A 44 17.31 40.54 -16.93
N GLU A 45 18.10 39.93 -16.07
CA GLU A 45 18.65 40.60 -14.89
C GLU A 45 19.54 41.78 -15.31
N HIS A 46 20.39 41.58 -16.32
CA HIS A 46 21.20 42.65 -16.90
C HIS A 46 20.35 43.81 -17.44
N ASN A 47 19.17 43.50 -18.00
CA ASN A 47 18.22 44.49 -18.51
C ASN A 47 17.13 44.93 -17.51
N ARG A 48 17.20 44.49 -16.25
CA ARG A 48 16.16 44.73 -15.20
C ARG A 48 14.72 44.42 -15.64
N MET A 49 14.53 43.44 -16.53
CA MET A 49 13.21 43.02 -16.97
C MET A 49 12.66 41.93 -16.06
N LEU A 50 11.41 42.08 -15.63
CA LEU A 50 10.72 41.01 -14.92
C LEU A 50 10.50 39.80 -15.84
N PRO A 51 10.70 38.56 -15.35
CA PRO A 51 10.32 37.35 -16.07
C PRO A 51 8.84 37.36 -16.40
N ASP A 52 8.48 36.88 -17.59
CA ASP A 52 7.07 36.62 -17.88
C ASP A 52 6.64 35.30 -17.21
N LYS A 53 5.33 35.14 -16.99
CA LYS A 53 4.77 33.94 -16.33
C LYS A 53 5.14 32.64 -17.03
N LYS A 54 5.35 32.69 -18.34
CA LYS A 54 5.73 31.51 -19.12
C LYS A 54 7.14 31.06 -18.76
N LEU A 55 8.09 31.99 -18.67
CA LEU A 55 9.46 31.67 -18.27
C LEU A 55 9.54 31.07 -16.87
N VAL A 56 8.73 31.58 -15.92
CA VAL A 56 8.65 31.01 -14.57
C VAL A 56 8.11 29.58 -14.63
N HIS A 57 7.01 29.36 -15.36
CA HIS A 57 6.43 28.03 -15.53
C HIS A 57 7.38 27.03 -16.21
N ASP A 58 8.07 27.46 -17.27
CA ASP A 58 9.06 26.64 -17.99
C ASP A 58 10.22 26.21 -17.05
N ILE A 59 10.60 27.06 -16.08
CA ILE A 59 11.61 26.75 -15.07
C ILE A 59 11.05 25.76 -14.04
N GLU A 60 9.84 25.97 -13.54
CA GLU A 60 9.17 25.07 -12.59
C GLU A 60 9.03 23.66 -13.18
N GLU A 61 8.55 23.55 -14.42
CA GLU A 61 8.40 22.28 -15.15
C GLU A 61 9.75 21.57 -15.32
N LEU A 62 10.77 22.29 -15.77
CA LEU A 62 12.13 21.74 -15.91
C LEU A 62 12.66 21.19 -14.58
N VAL A 63 12.47 21.94 -13.50
CA VAL A 63 12.98 21.55 -12.19
C VAL A 63 12.25 20.31 -11.66
N VAL A 64 10.94 20.20 -11.87
CA VAL A 64 10.15 19.01 -11.54
C VAL A 64 10.60 17.80 -12.36
N ASP A 65 10.72 17.94 -13.68
CA ASP A 65 11.14 16.85 -14.57
C ASP A 65 12.55 16.34 -14.25
N PHE A 66 13.44 17.26 -13.92
CA PHE A 66 14.81 16.94 -13.54
C PHE A 66 14.86 16.23 -12.18
N SER A 67 14.04 16.68 -11.21
CA SER A 67 13.88 16.02 -9.91
C SER A 67 13.34 14.59 -10.06
N ASN A 68 12.35 14.39 -10.93
CA ASN A 68 11.79 13.08 -11.24
C ASN A 68 12.83 12.16 -11.91
N SER A 69 13.63 12.68 -12.83
CA SER A 69 14.71 11.92 -13.47
C SER A 69 15.79 11.47 -12.47
N ILE A 70 16.10 12.32 -11.47
CA ILE A 70 16.96 11.94 -10.35
C ILE A 70 16.30 10.84 -9.51
N ASN A 71 15.01 10.92 -9.21
CA ASN A 71 14.28 9.89 -8.46
C ASN A 71 14.35 8.53 -9.16
N GLU A 72 14.01 8.47 -10.44
CA GLU A 72 14.06 7.23 -11.22
C GLU A 72 15.46 6.60 -11.20
N TYR A 73 16.50 7.44 -11.33
CA TYR A 73 17.88 6.97 -11.29
C TYR A 73 18.25 6.43 -9.91
N VAL A 74 17.92 7.18 -8.85
CA VAL A 74 18.20 6.82 -7.46
C VAL A 74 17.50 5.52 -7.06
N GLU A 75 16.23 5.35 -7.42
CA GLU A 75 15.48 4.10 -7.15
C GLU A 75 16.10 2.91 -7.88
N LYS A 76 16.41 3.07 -9.16
CA LYS A 76 16.98 2.01 -10.01
C LYS A 76 18.41 1.63 -9.62
N HIS A 77 19.15 2.53 -8.97
CA HIS A 77 20.57 2.37 -8.66
C HIS A 77 20.92 2.52 -7.18
N HIS A 78 19.94 2.43 -6.28
CA HIS A 78 20.13 2.64 -4.83
C HIS A 78 21.26 1.77 -4.24
N ASP A 79 21.39 0.52 -4.68
CA ASP A 79 22.45 -0.41 -4.24
C ASP A 79 23.88 -0.02 -4.68
N ARG A 80 24.00 0.90 -5.64
CA ARG A 80 25.28 1.27 -6.29
C ARG A 80 25.71 2.69 -5.97
N LEU A 81 24.82 3.50 -5.40
CA LEU A 81 25.12 4.86 -4.97
C LEU A 81 25.84 4.83 -3.62
N SER A 82 26.88 5.63 -3.47
CA SER A 82 27.44 5.85 -2.13
C SER A 82 26.39 6.54 -1.26
N GLU A 83 26.42 6.26 0.04
CA GLU A 83 25.48 6.86 1.00
C GLU A 83 25.49 8.40 0.92
N GLN A 84 26.66 8.99 0.66
CA GLN A 84 26.84 10.43 0.46
C GLN A 84 26.14 10.95 -0.80
N LEU A 85 26.28 10.25 -1.94
CA LEU A 85 25.66 10.63 -3.21
C LEU A 85 24.14 10.50 -3.16
N TYR A 86 23.64 9.42 -2.56
CA TYR A 86 22.21 9.21 -2.32
C TYR A 86 21.63 10.34 -1.47
N THR A 87 22.30 10.66 -0.36
CA THR A 87 21.83 11.70 0.54
C THR A 87 21.87 13.08 -0.11
N ARG A 88 22.94 13.43 -0.83
CA ARG A 88 23.05 14.71 -1.54
C ARG A 88 21.98 14.87 -2.63
N ALA A 89 21.68 13.82 -3.39
CA ALA A 89 20.60 13.84 -4.38
C ALA A 89 19.23 14.10 -3.72
N LEU A 90 18.97 13.44 -2.58
CA LEU A 90 17.75 13.58 -1.81
C LEU A 90 17.61 14.97 -1.16
N LEU A 91 18.69 15.54 -0.64
CA LEU A 91 18.70 16.86 -0.02
C LEU A 91 18.40 17.96 -1.02
N THR A 92 18.97 17.84 -2.22
CA THR A 92 18.75 18.81 -3.28
C THR A 92 17.38 18.68 -3.85
N LYS A 93 16.84 17.47 -3.97
CA LYS A 93 15.40 17.30 -4.14
C LYS A 93 14.66 18.03 -3.04
N GLY A 94 14.98 17.81 -1.77
CA GLY A 94 14.33 18.50 -0.65
C GLY A 94 14.40 20.03 -0.72
N ARG A 95 15.52 20.60 -1.16
CA ARG A 95 15.74 22.04 -1.35
C ARG A 95 15.00 22.59 -2.56
N VAL A 96 15.08 21.89 -3.69
CA VAL A 96 14.31 22.16 -4.91
C VAL A 96 12.82 22.17 -4.58
N MET A 97 12.36 21.15 -3.86
CA MET A 97 10.98 21.02 -3.44
C MET A 97 10.62 22.08 -2.40
N SER A 98 11.48 22.43 -1.43
CA SER A 98 11.14 23.46 -0.43
C SER A 98 11.10 24.88 -0.99
N GLU A 99 11.95 25.18 -1.99
CA GLU A 99 11.96 26.48 -2.67
C GLU A 99 10.82 26.62 -3.70
N LEU A 100 10.39 25.51 -4.32
CA LEU A 100 9.23 25.47 -5.22
C LEU A 100 7.89 25.26 -4.50
N PHE A 101 7.89 24.56 -3.38
CA PHE A 101 6.69 24.03 -2.73
C PHE A 101 6.63 24.38 -1.25
N ILE A 102 6.64 25.68 -0.93
CA ILE A 102 6.05 26.16 0.33
C ILE A 102 4.63 25.58 0.51
N GLU A 103 3.91 25.36 -0.59
CA GLU A 103 2.59 24.72 -0.61
C GLU A 103 2.61 23.23 -0.21
N GLU A 104 3.64 22.45 -0.59
CA GLU A 104 3.73 21.04 -0.14
C GLU A 104 4.04 20.95 1.35
N HIS A 105 4.83 21.85 1.93
CA HIS A 105 5.12 21.80 3.36
C HIS A 105 3.86 22.06 4.22
N ILE A 106 2.98 22.94 3.73
CA ILE A 106 1.65 23.17 4.32
C ILE A 106 0.78 21.93 4.12
N MET A 107 0.76 21.37 2.91
CA MET A 107 0.02 20.16 2.59
C MET A 107 0.47 18.95 3.43
N ILE A 108 1.78 18.77 3.67
CA ILE A 108 2.34 17.73 4.55
C ILE A 108 1.77 17.87 5.96
N ARG A 109 1.74 19.08 6.51
CA ARG A 109 1.18 19.33 7.84
C ARG A 109 -0.32 19.06 7.87
N GLU A 110 -1.08 19.55 6.89
CA GLU A 110 -2.51 19.28 6.76
C GLU A 110 -2.83 17.79 6.56
N MET A 111 -1.96 17.05 5.87
CA MET A 111 -2.10 15.61 5.67
C MET A 111 -1.67 14.80 6.88
N ALA A 112 -0.61 15.21 7.57
CA ALA A 112 -0.21 14.63 8.84
C ALA A 112 -1.27 14.84 9.91
N GLU A 113 -2.01 15.96 9.87
CA GLU A 113 -3.20 16.13 10.70
C GLU A 113 -4.31 15.12 10.36
N LYS A 114 -4.37 14.58 9.14
CA LYS A 114 -5.38 13.59 8.73
C LYS A 114 -4.92 12.13 8.90
N SER A 115 -3.62 11.88 9.06
CA SER A 115 -3.04 10.55 9.24
C SER A 115 -2.37 10.41 10.60
N ALA A 116 -2.86 9.49 11.44
CA ALA A 116 -2.24 9.19 12.72
C ALA A 116 -0.81 8.66 12.57
N VAL A 117 -0.49 8.01 11.44
CA VAL A 117 0.85 7.48 11.13
C VAL A 117 1.81 8.62 10.85
N PHE A 118 1.45 9.52 9.94
CA PHE A 118 2.31 10.64 9.58
C PHE A 118 2.43 11.66 10.70
N ARG A 119 1.36 11.89 11.48
CA ARG A 119 1.42 12.75 12.68
C ARG A 119 2.48 12.26 13.67
N ALA A 120 2.46 10.96 13.98
CA ALA A 120 3.40 10.36 14.91
C ALA A 120 4.86 10.55 14.44
N TYR A 121 5.11 10.46 13.14
CA TYR A 121 6.45 10.76 12.59
C TYR A 121 6.87 12.20 12.79
N LEU A 122 6.00 13.18 12.50
CA LEU A 122 6.34 14.59 12.68
C LEU A 122 6.55 14.96 14.15
N GLU A 123 5.73 14.40 15.05
CA GLU A 123 5.79 14.68 16.50
C GLU A 123 7.04 14.07 17.16
N GLU A 124 7.39 12.81 16.82
CA GLU A 124 8.46 12.09 17.52
C GLU A 124 9.84 12.29 16.88
N ALA A 125 9.94 12.36 15.55
CA ALA A 125 11.21 12.54 14.87
C ALA A 125 11.62 14.02 14.69
N GLY A 126 10.64 14.92 14.75
CA GLY A 126 10.79 16.35 14.48
C GLY A 126 11.03 16.66 13.00
N GLU A 127 10.76 17.90 12.62
CA GLU A 127 11.07 18.39 11.27
C GLU A 127 12.60 18.54 11.11
N PRO A 128 13.15 18.27 9.91
CA PRO A 128 14.56 18.52 9.64
C PRO A 128 14.84 20.03 9.69
N GLU A 129 15.71 20.46 10.61
CA GLU A 129 16.13 21.87 10.71
C GLU A 129 17.23 22.18 9.69
N ILE A 130 16.83 22.72 8.52
CA ILE A 130 17.77 23.22 7.52
C ILE A 130 18.12 24.68 7.88
N SER A 131 19.33 24.91 8.40
CA SER A 131 19.82 26.27 8.66
C SER A 131 20.18 27.04 7.37
N GLU A 132 20.28 28.37 7.47
CA GLU A 132 20.70 29.25 6.37
C GLU A 132 22.11 28.92 5.83
N GLU A 133 22.98 28.33 6.66
CA GLU A 133 24.30 27.87 6.24
C GLU A 133 24.23 26.63 5.33
N HIS A 134 23.28 25.72 5.60
CA HIS A 134 23.00 24.59 4.72
C HIS A 134 22.40 25.07 3.38
N VAL A 135 21.47 26.02 3.43
CA VAL A 135 20.86 26.61 2.22
C VAL A 135 21.89 27.36 1.38
N SER A 136 22.77 28.14 2.01
CA SER A 136 23.83 28.89 1.31
C SER A 136 25.03 28.03 0.89
N GLY A 137 24.99 26.71 1.10
CA GLY A 137 26.08 25.80 0.76
C GLY A 137 27.36 25.99 1.60
N ARG A 138 27.30 26.79 2.67
CA ARG A 138 28.42 27.03 3.60
C ARG A 138 28.64 25.85 4.55
N ARG A 139 27.63 25.01 4.72
CA ARG A 139 27.70 23.77 5.48
C ARG A 139 27.09 22.64 4.67
N ASP A 140 27.88 21.61 4.36
CA ASP A 140 27.39 20.45 3.62
C ASP A 140 26.51 19.62 4.57
N VAL A 141 25.27 19.36 4.17
CA VAL A 141 24.33 18.58 5.00
C VAL A 141 24.84 17.14 5.19
N THR A 142 25.66 16.62 4.28
CA THR A 142 26.30 15.30 4.42
C THR A 142 27.29 15.22 5.58
N GLU A 143 27.73 16.37 6.11
CA GLU A 143 28.57 16.45 7.32
C GLU A 143 27.73 16.40 8.61
N ASP A 144 26.40 16.39 8.51
CA ASP A 144 25.46 16.21 9.62
C ASP A 144 24.66 14.90 9.45
N PRO A 145 25.15 13.78 10.04
CA PRO A 145 24.51 12.47 9.91
C PRO A 145 23.08 12.43 10.46
N GLU A 146 22.77 13.24 11.47
CA GLU A 146 21.42 13.29 12.06
C GLU A 146 20.45 14.01 11.12
N LEU A 147 20.85 15.16 10.57
CA LEU A 147 20.06 15.90 9.60
C LEU A 147 19.84 15.07 8.32
N CYS A 148 20.88 14.39 7.83
CA CYS A 148 20.79 13.43 6.74
C CYS A 148 19.75 12.32 7.00
N ARG A 149 19.79 11.75 8.20
CA ARG A 149 18.85 10.70 8.62
C ARG A 149 17.41 11.22 8.67
N LYS A 150 17.18 12.42 9.22
CA LYS A 150 15.86 13.06 9.27
C LYS A 150 15.33 13.40 7.88
N LEU A 151 16.18 13.91 6.99
CA LEU A 151 15.79 14.26 5.62
C LEU A 151 15.42 13.03 4.78
N ARG A 152 16.16 11.92 4.93
CA ARG A 152 15.80 10.64 4.30
C ARG A 152 14.41 10.17 4.73
N MET A 153 14.14 10.18 6.03
CA MET A 153 12.83 9.83 6.57
C MET A 153 11.73 10.75 6.02
N TYR A 154 11.96 12.06 6.04
CA TYR A 154 11.00 13.06 5.57
C TYR A 154 10.61 12.84 4.10
N ILE A 155 11.57 12.46 3.26
CA ILE A 155 11.32 12.19 1.84
C ILE A 155 10.49 10.92 1.63
N VAL A 156 10.71 9.86 2.42
CA VAL A 156 9.87 8.66 2.33
C VAL A 156 8.42 8.98 2.70
N ILE A 157 8.23 9.80 3.75
CA ILE A 157 6.90 10.26 4.18
C ILE A 157 6.24 11.05 3.05
N LEU A 158 6.94 12.03 2.49
CA LEU A 158 6.50 12.87 1.36
C LEU A 158 6.05 12.04 0.16
N ASN A 159 6.89 11.11 -0.28
CA ASN A 159 6.56 10.22 -1.39
C ASN A 159 5.32 9.39 -1.07
N GLY A 160 5.21 8.83 0.14
CA GLY A 160 4.04 8.05 0.55
C GLY A 160 2.75 8.86 0.64
N MET A 161 2.82 10.11 1.10
CA MET A 161 1.70 11.04 1.10
C MET A 161 1.20 11.32 -0.32
N SER A 162 2.13 11.61 -1.25
CA SER A 162 1.78 11.85 -2.66
C SER A 162 1.03 10.66 -3.28
N HIS A 163 1.52 9.44 -3.06
CA HIS A 163 0.83 8.22 -3.51
C HIS A 163 -0.56 8.06 -2.87
N SER A 164 -0.68 8.35 -1.56
CA SER A 164 -1.96 8.25 -0.85
C SER A 164 -3.00 9.25 -1.35
N MET A 165 -2.58 10.42 -1.85
CA MET A 165 -3.50 11.39 -2.47
C MET A 165 -3.99 10.92 -3.84
N MET A 166 -3.13 10.28 -4.62
CA MET A 166 -3.49 9.77 -5.94
C MET A 166 -4.38 8.52 -5.86
N ASP A 167 -4.22 7.71 -4.80
CA ASP A 167 -5.02 6.52 -4.54
C ASP A 167 -5.46 6.40 -3.07
N PRO A 168 -6.53 7.13 -2.66
CA PRO A 168 -7.01 7.10 -1.28
C PRO A 168 -7.50 5.72 -0.83
N ALA A 169 -7.92 4.85 -1.76
CA ALA A 169 -8.37 3.51 -1.44
C ALA A 169 -7.24 2.62 -0.93
N ASN A 170 -5.99 2.93 -1.31
CA ASN A 170 -4.79 2.19 -0.93
C ASN A 170 -3.97 2.86 0.20
N MET A 171 -4.47 3.96 0.77
CA MET A 171 -3.78 4.78 1.77
C MET A 171 -3.19 3.96 2.93
N ALA A 172 -3.95 3.00 3.49
CA ALA A 172 -3.48 2.17 4.60
C ALA A 172 -2.28 1.28 4.22
N ALA A 173 -2.27 0.74 3.01
CA ALA A 173 -1.14 -0.07 2.53
C ALA A 173 0.09 0.81 2.24
N THR A 174 -0.14 2.00 1.68
CA THR A 174 0.92 2.99 1.46
C THR A 174 1.55 3.44 2.79
N GLU A 175 0.76 3.73 3.82
CA GLU A 175 1.25 4.07 5.15
C GLU A 175 2.07 2.93 5.79
N ALA A 176 1.60 1.68 5.65
CA ALA A 176 2.34 0.52 6.12
C ALA A 176 3.70 0.36 5.39
N GLN A 177 3.74 0.61 4.09
CA GLN A 177 4.96 0.57 3.28
C GLN A 177 5.94 1.69 3.66
N VAL A 178 5.44 2.89 3.97
CA VAL A 178 6.26 4.00 4.50
C VAL A 178 6.89 3.60 5.83
N VAL A 179 6.12 3.08 6.77
CA VAL A 179 6.63 2.63 8.07
C VAL A 179 7.70 1.55 7.91
N ALA A 180 7.48 0.57 7.03
CA ALA A 180 8.45 -0.47 6.75
C ALA A 180 9.76 0.08 6.14
N SER A 181 9.65 1.02 5.20
CA SER A 181 10.80 1.67 4.56
C SER A 181 11.63 2.44 5.59
N ILE A 182 10.99 3.20 6.47
CA ILE A 182 11.66 3.96 7.54
C ILE A 182 12.32 3.02 8.56
N ARG A 183 11.66 1.90 8.91
CA ARG A 183 12.25 0.87 9.78
C ARG A 183 13.52 0.29 9.19
N ASN A 184 13.57 0.04 7.89
CA ASN A 184 14.76 -0.48 7.20
C ASN A 184 15.93 0.53 7.21
N MET A 185 15.65 1.82 7.40
CA MET A 185 16.67 2.85 7.63
C MET A 185 17.19 2.87 9.08
N GLY A 186 16.74 1.94 9.94
CA GLY A 186 17.12 1.87 11.35
C GLY A 186 16.38 2.87 12.25
N ILE A 187 15.35 3.55 11.74
CA ILE A 187 14.56 4.52 12.50
C ILE A 187 13.29 3.82 12.97
N ARG A 188 13.02 3.85 14.28
CA ARG A 188 11.80 3.30 14.86
C ARG A 188 11.01 4.39 15.56
N ILE A 189 9.74 4.52 15.19
CA ILE A 189 8.77 5.45 15.74
C ILE A 189 7.59 4.60 16.23
N PRO A 190 7.61 4.12 17.49
CA PRO A 190 6.62 3.18 18.00
C PRO A 190 5.18 3.66 17.87
N ALA A 191 4.95 4.97 18.01
CA ALA A 191 3.63 5.57 17.82
C ALA A 191 3.12 5.41 16.39
N ALA A 192 3.98 5.56 15.38
CA ALA A 192 3.62 5.35 13.97
C ALA A 192 3.36 3.87 13.66
N GLU A 193 4.17 2.96 14.23
CA GLU A 193 3.94 1.52 14.09
C GLU A 193 2.62 1.09 14.73
N GLN A 194 2.28 1.66 15.88
CA GLN A 194 1.01 1.41 16.55
C GLN A 194 -0.16 2.02 15.78
N ALA A 195 0.01 3.21 15.20
CA ALA A 195 -1.00 3.83 14.36
C ALA A 195 -1.34 2.98 13.12
N VAL A 196 -0.34 2.38 12.45
CA VAL A 196 -0.58 1.42 11.35
C VAL A 196 -1.34 0.19 11.84
N ARG A 197 -0.97 -0.36 13.01
CA ARG A 197 -1.70 -1.50 13.60
C ARG A 197 -3.16 -1.15 13.91
N ASN A 198 -3.40 0.01 14.50
CA ASN A 198 -4.74 0.49 14.82
C ASN A 198 -5.54 0.78 13.55
N ALA A 199 -4.93 1.34 12.52
CA ALA A 199 -5.57 1.61 11.23
C ALA A 199 -5.95 0.30 10.52
N ALA A 200 -5.08 -0.71 10.54
CA ALA A 200 -5.40 -2.06 10.05
C ALA A 200 -6.57 -2.71 10.84
N GLN A 201 -6.65 -2.45 12.14
CA GLN A 201 -7.77 -2.90 12.98
C GLN A 201 -9.05 -2.09 12.75
N THR A 202 -8.96 -0.83 12.30
CA THR A 202 -10.11 0.07 12.08
C THR A 202 -10.67 -0.05 10.65
N SER A 203 -9.84 -0.36 9.66
CA SER A 203 -10.28 -0.74 8.30
C SER A 203 -10.87 -2.16 8.26
N ALA A 204 -10.58 -2.98 9.26
CA ALA A 204 -11.43 -4.08 9.70
C ALA A 204 -12.63 -3.55 10.52
N GLY A 205 -13.40 -2.61 9.97
CA GLY A 205 -14.76 -2.35 10.46
C GLY A 205 -15.49 -3.69 10.55
N GLU A 206 -16.34 -3.87 11.58
CA GLU A 206 -16.98 -5.15 11.94
C GLU A 206 -17.47 -5.90 10.69
N ARG A 207 -16.61 -6.78 10.15
CA ARG A 207 -16.89 -7.52 8.91
C ARG A 207 -18.13 -8.34 9.21
N LYS A 208 -19.20 -8.13 8.46
CA LYS A 208 -20.42 -8.90 8.62
C LYS A 208 -20.18 -10.31 8.08
N TYR A 209 -19.95 -11.25 8.99
CA TYR A 209 -19.80 -12.65 8.66
C TYR A 209 -21.14 -13.37 8.64
N ALA A 210 -21.29 -14.28 7.69
CA ALA A 210 -22.36 -15.28 7.72
C ALA A 210 -21.76 -16.67 7.53
N VAL A 211 -22.28 -17.65 8.27
CA VAL A 211 -21.94 -19.06 8.09
C VAL A 211 -23.17 -19.79 7.58
N ARG A 212 -23.02 -20.48 6.45
CA ARG A 212 -24.05 -21.33 5.88
C ARG A 212 -23.51 -22.70 5.57
N TYR A 213 -24.32 -23.72 5.83
CA TYR A 213 -23.91 -25.09 5.56
C TYR A 213 -24.96 -25.97 4.90
N PHE A 214 -24.49 -26.96 4.16
CA PHE A 214 -25.30 -28.08 3.70
C PHE A 214 -24.63 -29.40 4.06
N THR A 215 -25.38 -30.31 4.68
CA THR A 215 -24.87 -31.62 5.06
C THR A 215 -25.97 -32.66 5.06
N GLN A 216 -25.64 -33.87 4.60
CA GLN A 216 -26.52 -35.04 4.71
C GLN A 216 -26.19 -35.92 5.92
N SER A 217 -24.91 -35.98 6.31
CA SER A 217 -24.41 -36.91 7.34
C SER A 217 -23.91 -36.21 8.62
N GLY A 218 -23.91 -34.88 8.66
CA GLY A 218 -23.52 -34.10 9.85
C GLY A 218 -22.05 -33.69 9.92
N ASN A 219 -21.17 -34.26 9.08
CA ASN A 219 -19.73 -33.93 9.11
C ASN A 219 -19.46 -32.44 8.88
N THR A 220 -20.07 -31.87 7.83
CA THR A 220 -19.89 -30.46 7.47
C THR A 220 -20.47 -29.52 8.52
N ARG A 221 -21.53 -29.95 9.21
CA ARG A 221 -22.14 -29.16 10.29
C ARG A 221 -21.14 -28.91 11.41
N ARG A 222 -20.38 -29.92 11.82
CA ARG A 222 -19.34 -29.78 12.85
C ARG A 222 -18.31 -28.73 12.47
N ILE A 223 -17.85 -28.73 11.23
CA ILE A 223 -16.92 -27.71 10.70
C ILE A 223 -17.55 -26.32 10.69
N ALA A 224 -18.81 -26.21 10.25
CA ALA A 224 -19.53 -24.94 10.23
C ALA A 224 -19.75 -24.36 11.64
N GLU A 225 -20.05 -25.22 12.63
CA GLU A 225 -20.22 -24.83 14.03
C GLU A 225 -18.92 -24.28 14.63
N GLU A 226 -17.75 -24.86 14.32
CA GLU A 226 -16.45 -24.33 14.74
C GLU A 226 -16.14 -22.95 14.13
N ILE A 227 -16.46 -22.76 12.83
CA ILE A 227 -16.29 -21.46 12.18
C ILE A 227 -17.20 -20.41 12.82
N ALA A 228 -18.45 -20.77 13.09
CA ALA A 228 -19.43 -19.93 13.76
C ALA A 228 -18.98 -19.52 15.17
N LEU A 229 -18.40 -20.45 15.93
CA LEU A 229 -17.81 -20.18 17.25
C LEU A 229 -16.68 -19.16 17.18
N GLU A 230 -15.74 -19.30 16.24
CA GLU A 230 -14.61 -18.38 16.09
C GLU A 230 -15.02 -16.99 15.60
N LEU A 231 -16.15 -16.87 14.89
CA LEU A 231 -16.67 -15.61 14.35
C LEU A 231 -17.80 -15.01 15.18
N GLU A 232 -18.21 -15.67 16.26
CA GLU A 232 -19.33 -15.27 17.12
C GLU A 232 -20.67 -15.05 16.36
N VAL A 233 -20.92 -15.82 15.31
CA VAL A 233 -22.16 -15.78 14.49
C VAL A 233 -22.83 -17.15 14.41
N PRO A 234 -24.15 -17.25 14.17
CA PRO A 234 -24.80 -18.56 14.04
C PRO A 234 -24.44 -19.28 12.75
N ALA A 235 -24.19 -20.59 12.83
CA ALA A 235 -24.16 -21.49 11.67
C ALA A 235 -25.59 -21.95 11.33
N LEU A 236 -26.08 -21.57 10.15
CA LEU A 236 -27.42 -21.95 9.68
C LEU A 236 -27.33 -22.82 8.42
N THR A 237 -28.35 -23.65 8.16
CA THR A 237 -28.39 -24.39 6.89
C THR A 237 -28.62 -23.45 5.71
N VAL A 238 -28.29 -23.89 4.50
CA VAL A 238 -28.62 -23.18 3.25
C VAL A 238 -30.14 -23.06 2.98
N ASP A 239 -30.99 -23.70 3.77
CA ASP A 239 -32.45 -23.50 3.69
C ASP A 239 -32.88 -22.16 4.33
N HIS A 240 -32.01 -21.55 5.13
CA HIS A 240 -32.19 -20.23 5.72
C HIS A 240 -31.49 -19.17 4.85
N PRO A 241 -32.23 -18.30 4.14
CA PRO A 241 -31.63 -17.24 3.34
C PRO A 241 -30.80 -16.27 4.20
N LEU A 242 -30.01 -15.41 3.55
CA LEU A 242 -29.36 -14.29 4.24
C LEU A 242 -30.40 -13.21 4.51
N GLU A 243 -30.63 -12.86 5.77
CA GLU A 243 -31.57 -11.78 6.13
C GLU A 243 -30.95 -10.40 5.93
N GLU A 244 -29.64 -10.30 6.15
CA GLU A 244 -28.82 -9.10 5.94
C GLU A 244 -27.68 -9.38 4.95
N THR A 245 -27.06 -8.33 4.45
CA THR A 245 -25.84 -8.42 3.64
C THR A 245 -24.67 -8.93 4.49
N ALA A 246 -23.92 -9.89 3.97
CA ALA A 246 -22.69 -10.40 4.56
C ALA A 246 -21.49 -10.01 3.69
N ASP A 247 -20.47 -9.39 4.30
CA ASP A 247 -19.22 -9.07 3.62
C ASP A 247 -18.47 -10.35 3.25
N VAL A 248 -18.51 -11.34 4.15
CA VAL A 248 -17.90 -12.65 3.94
C VAL A 248 -18.88 -13.76 4.33
N LEU A 249 -19.21 -14.60 3.35
CA LEU A 249 -19.97 -15.83 3.54
C LEU A 249 -19.02 -17.03 3.60
N PHE A 250 -18.92 -17.67 4.77
CA PHE A 250 -18.32 -19.00 4.90
C PHE A 250 -19.34 -20.05 4.48
N LEU A 251 -19.15 -20.61 3.29
CA LEU A 251 -20.06 -21.58 2.69
C LEU A 251 -19.52 -23.01 2.86
N CYS A 252 -20.03 -23.69 3.88
CA CYS A 252 -19.60 -25.02 4.27
C CYS A 252 -20.43 -26.10 3.57
N ASN A 253 -19.83 -26.90 2.72
CA ASN A 253 -20.57 -27.91 1.97
C ASN A 253 -19.76 -29.21 1.79
N SER A 254 -20.41 -30.22 1.23
CA SER A 254 -19.79 -31.50 0.91
C SER A 254 -19.90 -31.81 -0.56
N MET A 255 -18.96 -32.62 -1.05
CA MET A 255 -19.03 -33.11 -2.41
C MET A 255 -20.08 -34.21 -2.53
N TYR A 256 -21.06 -33.98 -3.41
CA TYR A 256 -22.09 -34.94 -3.79
C TYR A 256 -22.10 -35.06 -5.31
N TRP A 257 -22.01 -36.29 -5.82
CA TRP A 257 -22.07 -36.56 -7.27
C TRP A 257 -21.07 -35.77 -8.12
N GLY A 258 -19.88 -35.48 -7.59
CA GLY A 258 -18.80 -34.79 -8.31
C GLY A 258 -18.75 -33.27 -8.15
N GLY A 259 -19.63 -32.67 -7.34
CA GLY A 259 -19.60 -31.23 -7.08
C GLY A 259 -20.39 -30.82 -5.83
N ALA A 260 -20.66 -29.52 -5.69
CA ALA A 260 -21.57 -29.00 -4.68
C ALA A 260 -23.02 -29.42 -4.97
N ASP A 261 -23.79 -29.64 -3.92
CA ASP A 261 -25.21 -29.99 -4.04
C ASP A 261 -26.03 -28.85 -4.68
N ARG A 262 -27.12 -29.20 -5.36
CA ARG A 262 -28.04 -28.23 -5.97
C ARG A 262 -28.58 -27.19 -4.99
N HIS A 263 -28.77 -27.55 -3.71
CA HIS A 263 -29.25 -26.60 -2.70
C HIS A 263 -28.21 -25.51 -2.43
N VAL A 264 -26.92 -25.86 -2.47
CA VAL A 264 -25.81 -24.91 -2.31
C VAL A 264 -25.73 -23.98 -3.52
N ILE A 265 -25.86 -24.53 -4.74
CA ILE A 265 -25.86 -23.74 -5.97
C ILE A 265 -27.02 -22.74 -5.97
N ARG A 266 -28.23 -23.22 -5.68
CA ARG A 266 -29.43 -22.39 -5.59
C ARG A 266 -29.29 -21.30 -4.53
N PHE A 267 -28.72 -21.61 -3.37
CA PHE A 267 -28.49 -20.63 -2.31
C PHE A 267 -27.60 -19.47 -2.77
N ILE A 268 -26.50 -19.75 -3.46
CA ILE A 268 -25.61 -18.72 -4.01
C ILE A 268 -26.38 -17.81 -4.97
N GLU A 269 -27.14 -18.40 -5.88
CA GLU A 269 -27.88 -17.68 -6.91
C GLU A 269 -29.02 -16.82 -6.31
N GLU A 270 -29.73 -17.31 -5.29
CA GLU A 270 -30.85 -16.61 -4.65
C GLU A 270 -30.42 -15.52 -3.66
N ASN A 271 -29.18 -15.51 -3.20
CA ASN A 271 -28.66 -14.55 -2.22
C ASN A 271 -27.51 -13.70 -2.78
N ALA A 272 -27.31 -13.69 -4.09
CA ALA A 272 -26.16 -13.07 -4.75
C ALA A 272 -25.99 -11.58 -4.40
N ASP A 273 -27.10 -10.85 -4.29
CA ASP A 273 -27.16 -9.43 -3.92
C ASP A 273 -26.76 -9.15 -2.46
N ARG A 274 -26.69 -10.19 -1.62
CA ARG A 274 -26.39 -10.11 -0.19
C ARG A 274 -25.03 -10.69 0.17
N ILE A 275 -24.25 -11.14 -0.81
CA ILE A 275 -22.93 -11.77 -0.59
C ILE A 275 -21.84 -10.87 -1.15
N GLY A 276 -20.97 -10.34 -0.29
CA GLY A 276 -19.76 -9.64 -0.71
C GLY A 276 -18.73 -10.60 -1.31
N LYS A 277 -18.32 -11.61 -0.54
CA LYS A 277 -17.40 -12.66 -1.01
C LYS A 277 -17.70 -14.01 -0.35
N ILE A 278 -17.50 -15.10 -1.10
CA ILE A 278 -17.60 -16.47 -0.59
C ILE A 278 -16.22 -17.00 -0.20
N VAL A 279 -16.12 -17.58 0.98
CA VAL A 279 -15.01 -18.47 1.40
C VAL A 279 -15.53 -19.90 1.38
N ASN A 280 -15.00 -20.73 0.47
CA ASN A 280 -15.44 -22.11 0.33
C ASN A 280 -14.80 -22.99 1.41
N VAL A 281 -15.62 -23.76 2.09
CA VAL A 281 -15.20 -24.75 3.09
C VAL A 281 -15.82 -26.09 2.71
N SER A 282 -15.00 -27.11 2.52
CA SER A 282 -15.46 -28.38 1.97
C SER A 282 -15.06 -29.58 2.80
N THR A 283 -15.98 -30.54 2.93
CA THR A 283 -15.68 -31.86 3.50
C THR A 283 -15.97 -32.96 2.48
N SER A 284 -15.09 -33.94 2.31
CA SER A 284 -15.34 -35.06 1.40
C SER A 284 -14.73 -36.37 1.90
N ALA A 285 -15.40 -37.48 1.63
CA ALA A 285 -14.88 -38.82 1.93
C ALA A 285 -14.07 -39.43 0.77
N LEU A 286 -14.41 -39.09 -0.47
CA LEU A 286 -13.88 -39.76 -1.68
C LEU A 286 -13.46 -38.79 -2.79
N GLY A 287 -13.76 -37.50 -2.64
CA GLY A 287 -13.57 -36.49 -3.67
C GLY A 287 -12.61 -35.39 -3.25
N ARG A 288 -12.43 -34.41 -4.16
CA ARG A 288 -11.65 -33.19 -3.90
C ARG A 288 -12.56 -32.10 -3.31
N SER A 289 -12.04 -30.88 -3.19
CA SER A 289 -12.84 -29.71 -2.85
C SER A 289 -13.99 -29.48 -3.85
N THR A 290 -15.08 -28.89 -3.36
CA THR A 290 -16.22 -28.38 -4.14
C THR A 290 -15.97 -27.01 -4.77
N CYS A 291 -14.76 -26.45 -4.61
CA CYS A 291 -14.37 -25.12 -5.09
C CYS A 291 -14.78 -24.86 -6.53
N VAL A 292 -14.53 -25.83 -7.42
CA VAL A 292 -14.79 -25.68 -8.87
C VAL A 292 -16.27 -25.41 -9.12
N SER A 293 -17.16 -26.20 -8.50
CA SER A 293 -18.60 -26.00 -8.62
C SER A 293 -19.09 -24.71 -7.97
N VAL A 294 -18.51 -24.32 -6.82
CA VAL A 294 -18.86 -23.08 -6.13
C VAL A 294 -18.42 -21.86 -6.92
N LYS A 295 -17.18 -21.83 -7.43
CA LYS A 295 -16.67 -20.78 -8.32
C LYS A 295 -17.51 -20.65 -9.59
N ALA A 296 -17.91 -21.78 -10.20
CA ALA A 296 -18.77 -21.75 -11.36
C ALA A 296 -20.17 -21.16 -11.07
N ALA A 297 -20.77 -21.48 -9.91
CA ALA A 297 -22.06 -20.92 -9.50
C ALA A 297 -21.95 -19.43 -9.16
N ALA A 298 -20.96 -19.05 -8.35
CA ALA A 298 -20.70 -17.68 -7.95
C ALA A 298 -20.41 -16.78 -9.16
N ALA A 299 -19.63 -17.27 -10.14
CA ALA A 299 -19.35 -16.52 -11.37
C ALA A 299 -20.61 -16.25 -12.20
N ARG A 300 -21.56 -17.19 -12.27
CA ARG A 300 -22.85 -16.95 -12.94
C ARG A 300 -23.71 -15.92 -12.20
N ALA A 301 -23.58 -15.87 -10.88
CA ALA A 301 -24.32 -14.97 -10.00
C ALA A 301 -23.65 -13.60 -9.81
N GLY A 302 -22.43 -13.40 -10.32
CA GLY A 302 -21.67 -12.15 -10.13
C GLY A 302 -21.03 -12.00 -8.74
N VAL A 303 -20.85 -13.10 -8.02
CA VAL A 303 -20.31 -13.12 -6.64
C VAL A 303 -18.84 -13.51 -6.65
N ALA A 304 -18.01 -12.78 -5.90
CA ALA A 304 -16.60 -13.11 -5.74
C ALA A 304 -16.39 -14.35 -4.86
N VAL A 305 -15.40 -15.18 -5.19
CA VAL A 305 -14.95 -16.30 -4.34
C VAL A 305 -13.50 -16.07 -3.98
N ALA A 306 -13.17 -16.21 -2.71
CA ALA A 306 -11.80 -16.08 -2.22
C ALA A 306 -10.87 -17.15 -2.84
N ASP A 307 -9.61 -16.80 -3.05
CA ASP A 307 -8.62 -17.73 -3.59
C ASP A 307 -8.23 -18.81 -2.58
N ASN A 308 -8.28 -18.45 -1.29
CA ASN A 308 -8.11 -19.36 -0.18
C ASN A 308 -9.40 -20.13 0.12
N GLU A 309 -9.26 -21.44 0.23
CA GLU A 309 -10.34 -22.34 0.64
C GLU A 309 -9.87 -23.31 1.73
N PHE A 310 -10.84 -23.90 2.42
CA PHE A 310 -10.57 -25.00 3.34
C PHE A 310 -11.14 -26.31 2.82
N TYR A 311 -10.37 -27.38 3.02
CA TYR A 311 -10.79 -28.74 2.72
C TYR A 311 -10.31 -29.67 3.83
N CYS A 312 -11.20 -30.53 4.32
CA CYS A 312 -10.82 -31.66 5.16
C CYS A 312 -11.58 -32.94 4.78
N ARG A 313 -11.16 -34.06 5.38
CA ARG A 313 -11.85 -35.33 5.17
C ARG A 313 -13.16 -35.38 5.93
N GLY A 314 -14.17 -36.00 5.33
CA GLY A 314 -15.41 -36.38 5.99
C GLY A 314 -15.54 -37.90 6.09
N SER A 315 -16.21 -38.39 7.14
CA SER A 315 -16.52 -39.82 7.28
C SER A 315 -17.69 -40.25 6.39
N PHE A 316 -17.56 -41.41 5.73
CA PHE A 316 -18.66 -42.03 4.98
C PHE A 316 -18.63 -43.55 5.15
N HIS A 317 -19.68 -44.11 5.78
CA HIS A 317 -19.78 -45.53 6.15
C HIS A 317 -18.54 -46.05 6.92
N LEU A 318 -17.70 -46.86 6.28
CA LEU A 318 -16.48 -47.45 6.84
C LEU A 318 -15.24 -46.60 6.54
N LEU A 319 -15.34 -45.61 5.66
CA LEU A 319 -14.24 -44.75 5.24
C LEU A 319 -14.09 -43.56 6.18
N HIS A 320 -12.83 -43.25 6.50
CA HIS A 320 -12.44 -42.08 7.30
C HIS A 320 -13.27 -41.92 8.58
N ARG A 321 -13.56 -43.05 9.25
CA ARG A 321 -14.28 -43.06 10.53
C ARG A 321 -13.58 -42.12 11.52
N GLY A 322 -14.37 -41.29 12.19
CA GLY A 322 -13.88 -40.29 13.14
C GLY A 322 -13.67 -38.90 12.52
N HIS A 323 -13.62 -38.78 11.19
CA HIS A 323 -13.47 -37.47 10.54
C HIS A 323 -14.82 -36.74 10.31
N PRO A 324 -14.89 -35.41 10.46
CA PRO A 324 -13.81 -34.54 10.91
C PRO A 324 -13.41 -34.82 12.37
N ASP A 325 -12.12 -34.92 12.61
CA ASP A 325 -11.53 -35.16 13.93
C ASP A 325 -11.02 -33.86 14.56
N GLU A 326 -10.45 -33.92 15.76
CA GLU A 326 -10.00 -32.70 16.46
C GLU A 326 -8.93 -31.92 15.68
N ALA A 327 -8.08 -32.61 14.91
CA ALA A 327 -7.08 -31.94 14.08
C ALA A 327 -7.74 -31.20 12.91
N ASP A 328 -8.79 -31.76 12.31
CA ASP A 328 -9.60 -31.08 11.30
C ASP A 328 -10.29 -29.83 11.88
N LEU A 329 -10.80 -29.91 13.13
CA LEU A 329 -11.43 -28.79 13.83
C LEU A 329 -10.40 -27.68 14.15
N GLU A 330 -9.22 -28.03 14.64
CA GLU A 330 -8.15 -27.06 14.90
C GLU A 330 -7.64 -26.40 13.61
N ALA A 331 -7.52 -27.17 12.53
CA ALA A 331 -7.11 -26.66 11.24
C ALA A 331 -8.12 -25.65 10.67
N VAL A 332 -9.43 -25.88 10.83
CA VAL A 332 -10.43 -24.91 10.37
C VAL A 332 -10.43 -23.65 11.24
N ARG A 333 -10.28 -23.76 12.57
CA ARG A 333 -10.14 -22.60 13.47
C ARG A 333 -8.95 -21.73 13.06
N ALA A 334 -7.79 -22.35 12.81
CA ALA A 334 -6.60 -21.65 12.34
C ALA A 334 -6.79 -21.03 10.95
N PHE A 335 -7.53 -21.69 10.07
CA PHE A 335 -7.88 -21.14 8.75
C PHE A 335 -8.76 -19.89 8.90
N VAL A 336 -9.83 -19.96 9.70
CA VAL A 336 -10.73 -18.82 9.93
C VAL A 336 -9.96 -17.61 10.41
N LYS A 337 -9.08 -17.75 11.40
CA LYS A 337 -8.25 -16.65 11.90
C LYS A 337 -7.45 -15.96 10.79
N ARG A 338 -6.76 -16.74 9.94
CA ARG A 338 -5.99 -16.20 8.80
C ARG A 338 -6.84 -15.52 7.73
N VAL A 339 -8.12 -15.90 7.58
CA VAL A 339 -9.02 -15.35 6.56
C VAL A 339 -9.85 -14.18 7.11
N ALA A 340 -10.07 -14.15 8.42
CA ALA A 340 -10.82 -13.13 9.13
C ALA A 340 -9.97 -11.91 9.49
N GLU A 341 -8.65 -12.10 9.73
CA GLU A 341 -7.62 -11.04 9.70
C GLU A 341 -7.66 -10.22 8.40
#